data_AF-B4JMA2-F1
#
_entry.id   AF-B4JMA2-F1
#
_cell.length_a   1.000
_cell.length_b   1.000
_cell.length_c   1.000
_cell.angle_alpha   90.00
_cell.angle_beta   90.00
_cell.angle_gamma   90.00
#
_symmetry.space_group_name_H-M   'P 1'
#
loop_
_entity.id
_entity.type
_entity.pdbx_description
1 polymer ?
#
loop_
_entity_poly.entity_id
_entity_poly.type
_entity_poly.pdbx_seq_one_letter_code
_entity_poly.pdbx_strand_id
1 'polypeptide(L)'
;MLTLAFSLGSGDQKCIGAPAFRALPGIDNWCEINCLRYPPNCPETACHCPQECVAIGELEGREGADTYCMDECLNYRSDCPRDRCRCY
;
A
#
# COMPACT_ATOMS: atom_id res chain seq x y z
N MET A 1 8.89 29.31 -0.87
CA MET A 1 9.14 27.88 -0.62
C MET A 1 8.01 27.37 0.26
N LEU A 2 6.92 26.92 -0.34
CA LEU A 2 5.83 26.27 0.39
C LEU A 2 5.90 24.81 -0.01
N THR A 3 6.47 24.00 0.87
CA THR A 3 6.40 22.54 0.81
C THR A 3 4.95 22.15 0.60
N LEU A 4 4.65 21.62 -0.58
CA LEU A 4 3.45 20.84 -0.83
C LEU A 4 3.55 19.61 0.08
N ALA A 5 3.09 19.76 1.32
CA ALA A 5 2.61 18.63 2.08
C ALA A 5 1.40 18.14 1.29
N PHE A 6 1.62 17.17 0.41
CA PHE A 6 0.57 16.27 -0.04
C PHE A 6 0.00 15.66 1.24
N SER A 7 -1.02 16.30 1.79
CA SER A 7 -1.93 15.66 2.71
C SER A 7 -2.53 14.48 1.94
N LEU A 8 -1.92 13.31 2.11
CA LEU A 8 -2.50 12.00 1.82
C LEU A 8 -3.72 11.85 2.73
N GLY A 9 -4.78 12.56 2.36
CA GLY A 9 -6.08 12.46 3.00
C GLY A 9 -6.66 11.09 2.72
N SER A 10 -6.62 10.24 3.75
CA SER A 10 -7.59 9.17 4.06
C SER A 10 -8.61 8.83 2.97
N GLY A 11 -8.22 8.06 1.95
CA GLY A 11 -9.16 7.59 0.94
C GLY A 11 -8.67 6.41 0.13
N ASP A 12 -7.42 6.46 -0.33
CA ASP A 12 -6.99 5.54 -1.39
C ASP A 12 -5.85 4.59 -0.98
N GLN A 13 -5.29 4.73 0.22
CA GLN A 13 -4.18 3.87 0.65
C GLN A 13 -4.59 2.39 0.71
N LYS A 14 -3.81 1.51 0.08
CA LYS A 14 -3.96 0.07 0.24
C LYS A 14 -3.37 -0.41 1.57
N CYS A 15 -4.17 -1.06 2.40
CA CYS A 15 -3.69 -1.79 3.58
C CYS A 15 -3.91 -3.29 3.38
N ILE A 16 -2.92 -4.10 3.73
CA ILE A 16 -2.96 -5.56 3.53
C ILE A 16 -2.69 -6.30 4.83
N GLY A 17 -3.11 -7.55 4.91
CA GLY A 17 -2.75 -8.44 6.01
C GLY A 17 -1.24 -8.63 6.11
N ALA A 18 -0.73 -8.57 7.34
CA ALA A 18 0.63 -8.96 7.66
C ALA A 18 0.86 -10.43 7.28
N PRO A 19 2.11 -10.86 7.00
CA PRO A 19 2.39 -12.20 6.47
C PRO A 19 1.74 -13.36 7.25
N ALA A 20 1.65 -13.25 8.59
CA ALA A 20 1.01 -14.26 9.44
C ALA A 20 -0.51 -14.39 9.25
N PHE A 21 -1.18 -13.36 8.72
CA PHE A 21 -2.64 -13.27 8.59
C PHE A 21 -3.11 -13.26 7.13
N ARG A 22 -2.22 -13.23 6.14
CA ARG A 22 -2.56 -13.18 4.69
C ARG A 22 -3.43 -14.34 4.21
N ALA A 23 -3.39 -15.49 4.89
CA ALA A 23 -4.24 -16.64 4.54
C ALA A 23 -5.70 -16.46 4.98
N LEU A 24 -6.01 -15.47 5.83
CA LEU A 24 -7.37 -15.20 6.28
C LEU A 24 -8.16 -14.48 5.18
N PRO A 25 -9.27 -15.05 4.70
CA PRO A 25 -10.10 -14.42 3.68
C PRO A 25 -10.62 -13.05 4.16
N GLY A 26 -10.46 -12.02 3.35
CA GLY A 26 -10.97 -10.67 3.62
C GLY A 26 -10.14 -9.85 4.61
N ILE A 27 -8.95 -10.31 5.03
CA ILE A 27 -8.08 -9.56 5.94
C ILE A 27 -7.67 -8.20 5.37
N ASP A 28 -7.37 -8.12 4.07
CA ASP A 28 -6.97 -6.87 3.41
C ASP A 28 -8.08 -5.81 3.51
N ASN A 29 -9.32 -6.18 3.17
CA ASN A 29 -10.49 -5.30 3.30
C ASN A 29 -10.75 -4.90 4.77
N TRP A 30 -10.54 -5.82 5.72
CA TRP A 30 -10.65 -5.49 7.14
C TRP A 30 -9.61 -4.46 7.57
N CYS A 31 -8.36 -4.62 7.11
CA CYS A 31 -7.27 -3.68 7.38
C CYS A 31 -7.55 -2.30 6.79
N GLU A 32 -8.03 -2.21 5.55
CA GLU A 32 -8.43 -0.93 4.95
C GLU A 32 -9.49 -0.22 5.78
N ILE A 33 -10.58 -0.92 6.14
CA ILE A 33 -11.68 -0.32 6.90
C ILE A 33 -11.26 0.10 8.32
N ASN A 34 -10.40 -0.70 8.98
CA ASN A 34 -10.09 -0.49 10.39
C ASN A 34 -8.81 0.31 10.64
N CYS A 35 -7.83 0.27 9.74
CA CYS A 35 -6.61 1.07 9.88
C CYS A 35 -6.78 2.50 9.34
N LEU A 36 -7.55 2.69 8.26
CA LEU A 36 -7.67 4.01 7.61
C LEU A 36 -8.80 4.88 8.20
N ARG A 37 -9.61 4.32 9.09
CA ARG A 37 -10.59 5.10 9.87
C ARG A 37 -9.90 5.95 10.94
N TYR A 38 -10.57 7.00 11.38
CA TYR A 38 -10.14 7.82 12.51
C TYR A 38 -11.13 7.69 13.69
N PRO A 39 -10.68 7.33 14.91
CA PRO A 39 -9.33 6.83 15.23
C PRO A 39 -9.09 5.44 14.62
N PRO A 40 -7.84 5.09 14.25
CA PRO A 40 -7.47 3.76 13.77
C PRO A 40 -7.82 2.69 14.81
N ASN A 41 -8.35 1.57 14.33
CA ASN A 41 -8.77 0.43 15.15
C ASN A 41 -8.22 -0.88 14.59
N CYS A 42 -6.90 -0.94 14.34
CA CYS A 42 -6.27 -2.16 13.87
C CYS A 42 -4.99 -2.48 14.64
N PRO A 43 -4.69 -3.77 14.89
CA PRO A 43 -3.43 -4.17 15.50
C PRO A 43 -2.30 -4.07 14.47
N GLU A 44 -1.21 -3.40 14.84
CA GLU A 44 -0.01 -3.23 14.00
C GLU A 44 0.62 -4.56 13.56
N THR A 45 0.42 -5.62 14.34
CA THR A 45 0.93 -6.96 14.00
C THR A 45 0.09 -7.68 12.94
N ALA A 46 -1.14 -7.25 12.71
CA ALA A 46 -2.08 -7.92 11.81
C ALA A 46 -2.18 -7.25 10.44
N CYS A 47 -1.94 -5.93 10.37
CA CYS A 47 -2.10 -5.15 9.16
C CYS A 47 -0.80 -4.40 8.84
N HIS A 48 -0.52 -4.28 7.54
CA HIS A 48 0.58 -3.52 6.99
C HIS A 48 0.04 -2.57 5.93
N CYS A 49 0.29 -1.27 6.12
CA CYS A 49 -0.20 -0.20 5.26
C CYS A 49 1.02 0.48 4.61
N PRO A 50 1.51 -0.06 3.47
CA PRO A 50 2.66 0.49 2.79
C PRO A 50 2.40 1.94 2.36
N GLN A 51 3.45 2.75 2.41
CA GLN A 51 3.42 4.16 1.97
C GLN A 51 4.22 4.36 0.69
N GLU A 52 5.18 3.46 0.45
CA GLU A 52 6.08 3.55 -0.69
C GLU A 52 6.09 2.20 -1.43
N CYS A 53 6.15 2.29 -2.75
CA CYS A 53 6.33 1.14 -3.63
C CYS A 53 7.45 1.48 -4.61
N VAL A 54 8.38 0.55 -4.75
CA VAL A 54 9.53 0.69 -5.66
C VAL A 54 9.50 -0.42 -6.71
N ALA A 55 10.01 -0.09 -7.88
CA ALA A 55 10.22 -1.04 -8.95
C ALA A 55 11.38 -1.97 -8.64
N ILE A 56 11.19 -3.26 -8.92
CA ILE A 56 12.17 -4.32 -8.77
C ILE A 56 12.22 -5.16 -10.05
N GLY A 57 13.27 -5.97 -10.19
CA GLY A 57 13.38 -6.91 -11.30
C GLY A 57 13.49 -6.18 -12.65
N GLU A 58 12.63 -6.51 -13.61
CA GLU A 58 12.69 -5.91 -14.96
C GLU A 58 12.30 -4.42 -15.01
N LEU A 59 11.68 -3.90 -13.96
CA LEU A 59 11.30 -2.48 -13.88
C LEU A 59 12.33 -1.62 -13.14
N GLU A 60 13.31 -2.24 -12.47
CA GLU A 60 14.29 -1.55 -11.64
C GLU A 60 15.13 -0.54 -12.46
N GLY A 61 15.28 0.67 -11.94
CA GLY A 61 16.10 1.73 -12.56
C GLY A 61 15.50 2.39 -13.81
N ARG A 62 14.29 1.98 -14.23
CA ARG A 62 13.58 2.64 -15.33
C ARG A 62 12.91 3.93 -14.84
N GLU A 63 13.06 4.99 -15.63
CA GLU A 63 12.42 6.27 -15.32
C GLU A 63 10.88 6.10 -15.23
N GLY A 64 10.31 6.57 -14.11
CA GLY A 64 8.87 6.47 -13.83
C GLY A 64 8.37 5.12 -13.34
N ALA A 65 9.24 4.11 -13.17
CA ALA A 65 8.80 2.78 -12.75
C ALA A 65 8.33 2.72 -11.28
N ASP A 66 8.92 3.51 -10.39
CA ASP A 66 8.46 3.61 -9.00
C ASP A 66 7.06 4.23 -8.93
N THR A 67 6.81 5.29 -9.70
CA THR A 67 5.47 5.89 -9.83
C THR A 67 4.46 4.88 -10.35
N TYR A 68 4.81 4.12 -11.39
CA TYR A 68 3.97 3.02 -11.88
C TYR A 68 3.64 2.01 -10.76
N CYS A 69 4.63 1.60 -9.96
CA CYS A 69 4.38 0.69 -8.85
C CYS A 69 3.49 1.31 -7.76
N MET A 70 3.64 2.60 -7.46
CA MET A 70 2.75 3.28 -6.53
C MET A 70 1.30 3.29 -7.06
N ASP A 71 1.11 3.61 -8.33
CA ASP A 71 -0.22 3.65 -8.95
C ASP A 71 -0.86 2.25 -9.03
N GLU A 72 -0.11 1.21 -9.38
CA GLU A 72 -0.68 -0.14 -9.50
C GLU A 72 -0.91 -0.81 -8.14
N CYS A 73 -0.14 -0.46 -7.10
CA CYS A 73 -0.15 -1.16 -5.83
C CYS A 73 -0.88 -0.44 -4.69
N LEU A 74 -0.96 0.89 -4.71
CA LEU A 74 -1.55 1.69 -3.62
C LEU A 74 -2.94 2.23 -3.95
N ASN A 75 -3.66 1.61 -4.88
CA ASN A 75 -5.03 1.96 -5.24
C ASN A 75 -6.05 0.92 -4.73
N TYR A 76 -7.31 1.32 -4.50
CA TYR A 76 -8.37 0.43 -3.99
C TYR A 76 -8.57 -0.86 -4.82
N ARG A 77 -8.42 -0.77 -6.14
CA ARG A 77 -8.46 -1.90 -7.09
C ARG A 77 -7.06 -2.30 -7.59
N SER A 78 -6.05 -2.18 -6.74
CA SER A 78 -4.67 -2.55 -7.07
C SER A 78 -4.57 -3.99 -7.57
N ASP A 79 -4.01 -4.19 -8.76
CA ASP A 79 -3.49 -5.48 -9.21
C ASP A 79 -1.96 -5.42 -9.23
N CYS A 80 -1.39 -5.34 -8.02
CA CYS A 80 0.03 -5.07 -7.81
C CYS A 80 0.90 -6.21 -8.39
N PRO A 81 1.74 -5.96 -9.42
CA PRO A 81 2.62 -6.99 -9.97
C PRO A 81 3.79 -7.25 -9.02
N ARG A 82 3.61 -8.19 -8.08
CA ARG A 82 4.55 -8.45 -6.96
C ARG A 82 5.93 -8.97 -7.38
N ASP A 83 6.09 -9.40 -8.62
CA ASP A 83 7.35 -9.79 -9.24
C ASP A 83 8.16 -8.58 -9.75
N ARG A 84 7.50 -7.44 -9.95
CA ARG A 84 8.06 -6.21 -10.52
C ARG A 84 7.96 -5.01 -9.60
N CYS A 85 7.14 -5.09 -8.56
CA CYS A 85 6.92 -4.03 -7.59
C CYS A 85 7.04 -4.58 -6.16
N ARG A 86 7.70 -3.83 -5.29
CA ARG A 86 7.79 -4.11 -3.86
C ARG A 86 7.36 -2.88 -3.06
N CYS A 87 6.43 -3.09 -2.14
CA CYS A 87 5.94 -2.04 -1.24
C CYS A 87 6.35 -2.32 0.21
N TYR A 88 6.55 -1.25 0.98
CA TYR A 88 6.94 -1.29 2.39
C TYR A 88 6.32 -0.13 3.19
#